data_AF-A0A840WMD4-F1
#
_entry.id   AF-A0A840WMD4-F1
#
_cell.length_a   1.000
_cell.length_b   1.000
_cell.length_c   1.000
_cell.angle_alpha   90.00
_cell.angle_beta   90.00
_cell.angle_gamma   90.00
#
_symmetry.space_group_name_H-M   'P 1'
#
loop_
_entity.id
_entity.type
_entity.pdbx_description
1 polymer ?
#
loop_
_entity_poly.entity_id
_entity_poly.type
_entity_poly.pdbx_seq_one_letter_code
_entity_poly.pdbx_strand_id
1 'polypeptide(L)'
;MDGPYLRLEETGDVRPLPEEVTTIGRGEGADIRLNDPSVSQLHAELVRRGPYVYVVDLGLSRNGTRVNGRPIARRVLEEGDVVSFGNARCRIGGLPSEQLSPDIELRRGAAPELTRRELDVLTALCQPALSEEAFVAPATARDIAEALVVTEAAVKQHLLRLYQKFRIPEGQNRRTRLANEVVALGLVRPMPVTGSSRRAS
;
A
#
# COMPACT_ATOMS: atom_id res chain seq x y z
N MET A 1 13.41 -0.09 -27.08
CA MET A 1 12.92 -1.10 -26.12
C MET A 1 11.43 -1.16 -26.34
N ASP A 2 10.93 -2.28 -26.86
CA ASP A 2 9.49 -2.45 -27.10
C ASP A 2 8.86 -3.00 -25.83
N GLY A 3 8.16 -2.13 -25.10
CA GLY A 3 7.35 -2.49 -23.94
C GLY A 3 7.79 -1.90 -22.60
N PRO A 4 7.02 -2.16 -21.53
CA PRO A 4 7.26 -1.59 -20.21
C PRO A 4 8.59 -2.04 -19.61
N TYR A 5 9.22 -1.14 -18.87
CA TYR A 5 10.50 -1.38 -18.22
C TYR A 5 10.56 -0.71 -16.85
N LEU A 6 11.46 -1.23 -16.02
CA LEU A 6 11.84 -0.67 -14.73
C LEU A 6 13.28 -0.15 -14.83
N ARG A 7 13.48 1.15 -14.61
CA ARG A 7 14.81 1.78 -14.55
C ARG A 7 15.23 1.97 -13.10
N LEU A 8 16.39 1.46 -12.71
CA LEU A 8 16.96 1.70 -11.39
C LEU A 8 17.54 3.12 -11.34
N GLU A 9 17.14 3.94 -10.37
CA GLU A 9 17.61 5.34 -10.30
C GLU A 9 19.08 5.46 -9.86
N GLU A 10 19.59 4.48 -9.11
CA GLU A 10 20.98 4.49 -8.62
C GLU A 10 21.98 4.16 -9.73
N THR A 11 21.73 3.11 -10.51
CA THR A 11 22.66 2.64 -11.54
C THR A 11 22.30 3.13 -12.94
N GLY A 12 21.06 3.58 -13.15
CA GLY A 12 20.51 3.85 -14.47
C GLY A 12 20.16 2.58 -15.27
N ASP A 13 20.38 1.39 -14.70
CA ASP A 13 20.09 0.12 -15.35
C ASP A 13 18.62 0.00 -15.71
N VAL A 14 18.34 -0.51 -16.90
CA VAL A 14 16.98 -0.75 -17.36
C VAL A 14 16.71 -2.26 -17.41
N ARG A 15 15.61 -2.68 -16.80
CA ARG A 15 15.12 -4.06 -16.80
C ARG A 15 13.77 -4.13 -17.51
N PRO A 16 13.63 -4.91 -18.58
CA PRO A 16 12.33 -5.07 -19.25
C PRO A 16 11.36 -5.83 -18.35
N LEU A 17 10.06 -5.55 -18.49
CA LEU A 17 8.99 -6.25 -17.78
C LEU A 17 8.27 -7.20 -18.76
N PRO A 18 8.49 -8.53 -18.67
CA PRO A 18 7.79 -9.51 -19.50
C PRO A 18 6.28 -9.51 -19.21
N GLU A 19 5.49 -10.13 -20.09
CA GLU A 19 4.01 -10.27 -19.94
C GLU A 19 3.59 -11.29 -18.86
N GLU A 20 4.30 -11.30 -17.74
CA GLU A 20 4.12 -12.24 -16.64
C GLU A 20 4.36 -11.54 -15.29
N VAL A 21 4.53 -12.34 -14.23
CA VAL A 21 4.96 -11.86 -12.92
C VAL A 21 6.48 -11.69 -12.94
N THR A 22 6.96 -10.55 -12.48
CA THR A 22 8.38 -10.24 -12.26
C THR A 22 8.60 -9.98 -10.78
N THR A 23 9.40 -10.83 -10.14
CA THR A 23 9.71 -10.72 -8.71
C THR A 23 10.82 -9.71 -8.46
N ILE A 24 10.66 -8.91 -7.41
CA ILE A 24 11.61 -7.90 -6.95
C ILE A 24 12.12 -8.28 -5.57
N GLY A 25 13.45 -8.27 -5.39
CA GLY A 25 14.05 -8.57 -4.10
C GLY A 25 15.57 -8.49 -4.12
N ARG A 26 16.20 -8.74 -2.98
CA ARG A 26 17.66 -8.82 -2.86
C ARG A 26 18.19 -10.26 -2.99
N GLY A 27 17.30 -11.25 -2.86
CA GLY A 27 17.63 -12.67 -2.93
C GLY A 27 18.05 -13.08 -4.34
N GLU A 28 18.80 -14.18 -4.44
CA GLU A 28 19.29 -14.69 -5.72
C GLU A 28 18.18 -15.26 -6.61
N GLY A 29 17.03 -15.60 -6.03
CA GLY A 29 15.86 -16.10 -6.76
C GLY A 29 14.90 -15.01 -7.24
N ALA A 30 15.23 -13.71 -7.09
CA ALA A 30 14.41 -12.63 -7.61
C ALA A 30 14.79 -12.28 -9.06
N ASP A 31 13.80 -12.08 -9.93
CA ASP A 31 14.01 -11.76 -11.34
C ASP A 31 14.76 -10.42 -11.51
N ILE A 32 14.35 -9.42 -10.74
CA ILE A 32 15.06 -8.15 -10.63
C ILE A 32 15.66 -8.05 -9.23
N ARG A 33 16.98 -8.26 -9.19
CA ARG A 33 17.77 -8.15 -7.97
C ARG A 33 18.13 -6.70 -7.66
N LEU A 34 17.76 -6.23 -6.48
CA LEU A 34 18.13 -4.92 -5.95
C LEU A 34 19.19 -5.10 -4.85
N ASN A 35 20.34 -4.46 -5.01
CA ASN A 35 21.48 -4.56 -4.09
C ASN A 35 21.37 -3.55 -2.94
N ASP A 36 20.21 -3.49 -2.28
CA ASP A 36 19.99 -2.58 -1.15
C ASP A 36 19.61 -3.38 0.12
N PRO A 37 20.33 -3.21 1.25
CA PRO A 37 20.05 -3.92 2.50
C PRO A 37 18.63 -3.72 3.06
N SER A 38 17.97 -2.61 2.71
CA SER A 38 16.58 -2.30 3.08
C SER A 38 15.54 -3.09 2.28
N VAL A 39 15.96 -3.78 1.21
CA VAL A 39 15.13 -4.65 0.39
C VAL A 39 15.16 -6.09 0.95
N SER A 40 13.97 -6.71 1.01
CA SER A 40 13.80 -8.09 1.47
C SER A 40 14.29 -9.07 0.42
N GLN A 41 14.60 -10.31 0.82
CA GLN A 41 15.02 -11.34 -0.15
C GLN A 41 14.01 -11.52 -1.28
N LEU A 42 12.72 -11.55 -0.92
CA LEU A 42 11.58 -11.46 -1.81
C LEU A 42 10.69 -10.35 -1.24
N HIS A 43 10.50 -9.25 -1.98
CA HIS A 43 9.94 -8.01 -1.46
C HIS A 43 8.59 -7.68 -2.10
N ALA A 44 8.52 -7.70 -3.42
CA ALA A 44 7.35 -7.33 -4.19
C ALA A 44 7.29 -8.07 -5.52
N GLU A 45 6.16 -7.98 -6.19
CA GLU A 45 5.95 -8.45 -7.55
C GLU A 45 5.48 -7.29 -8.43
N LEU A 46 6.00 -7.24 -9.65
CA LEU A 46 5.43 -6.47 -10.75
C LEU A 46 4.71 -7.45 -11.66
N VAL A 47 3.43 -7.22 -11.90
CA VAL A 47 2.64 -8.11 -12.74
C VAL A 47 2.13 -7.32 -13.93
N ARG A 48 2.49 -7.79 -15.12
CA ARG A 48 2.03 -7.21 -16.38
C ARG A 48 0.83 -8.01 -16.91
N ARG A 49 -0.23 -7.33 -17.31
CA ARG A 49 -1.36 -7.92 -18.06
C ARG A 49 -1.79 -6.96 -19.16
N GLY A 50 -1.48 -7.33 -20.41
CA GLY A 50 -1.71 -6.46 -21.56
C GLY A 50 -0.97 -5.13 -21.38
N PRO A 51 -1.66 -3.97 -21.48
CA PRO A 51 -1.02 -2.67 -21.36
C PRO A 51 -0.79 -2.23 -19.91
N TYR A 52 -1.28 -2.98 -18.92
CA TYR A 52 -1.20 -2.58 -17.51
C TYR A 52 -0.07 -3.28 -16.78
N VAL A 53 0.59 -2.54 -15.90
CA VAL A 53 1.55 -3.06 -14.92
C VAL A 53 1.05 -2.69 -13.54
N TYR A 54 1.06 -3.64 -12.61
CA TYR A 54 0.74 -3.40 -11.21
C TYR A 54 1.83 -3.94 -10.30
N VAL A 55 2.11 -3.19 -9.24
CA VAL A 55 3.00 -3.57 -8.16
C VAL A 55 2.20 -4.17 -7.02
N VAL A 56 2.70 -5.24 -6.41
CA VAL A 56 2.14 -5.90 -5.23
C VAL A 56 3.26 -6.08 -4.20
N ASP A 57 3.09 -5.52 -3.01
CA ASP A 57 3.97 -5.78 -1.87
C ASP A 57 3.62 -7.14 -1.26
N LEU A 58 4.62 -7.99 -1.04
CA LEU A 58 4.40 -9.35 -0.55
C LEU A 58 4.26 -9.42 0.99
N GLY A 59 4.37 -8.29 1.70
CA GLY A 59 4.23 -8.21 3.15
C GLY A 59 5.38 -8.84 3.94
N LEU A 60 6.33 -9.50 3.27
CA LEU A 60 7.60 -9.97 3.84
C LEU A 60 8.64 -8.82 3.97
N SER A 61 8.26 -7.63 3.51
CA SER A 61 9.05 -6.42 3.56
C SER A 61 8.96 -5.73 4.90
N ARG A 62 10.11 -5.50 5.56
CA ARG A 62 10.16 -4.68 6.78
C ARG A 62 9.92 -3.19 6.51
N ASN A 63 10.29 -2.71 5.32
CA ASN A 63 10.26 -1.29 4.95
C ASN A 63 9.11 -0.92 4.02
N GLY A 64 8.41 -1.93 3.48
CA GLY A 64 7.31 -1.83 2.53
C GLY A 64 7.71 -1.32 1.15
N THR A 65 6.75 -1.42 0.22
CA THR A 65 6.80 -0.82 -1.11
C THR A 65 6.04 0.50 -1.13
N ARG A 66 6.61 1.52 -1.78
CA ARG A 66 6.00 2.84 -1.97
C ARG A 66 5.92 3.19 -3.44
N VAL A 67 4.89 3.93 -3.85
CA VAL A 67 4.80 4.55 -5.18
C VAL A 67 4.61 6.05 -5.00
N ASN A 68 5.51 6.85 -5.57
CA ASN A 68 5.60 8.30 -5.39
C ASN A 68 5.59 8.71 -3.90
N GLY A 69 6.37 7.99 -3.09
CA GLY A 69 6.50 8.22 -1.65
C GLY A 69 5.34 7.69 -0.79
N ARG A 70 4.26 7.16 -1.39
CA ARG A 70 3.11 6.63 -0.65
C ARG A 70 3.19 5.11 -0.51
N PRO A 71 3.06 4.54 0.71
CA PRO A 71 3.06 3.09 0.90
C PRO A 71 1.86 2.45 0.22
N ILE A 72 2.06 1.27 -0.36
CA ILE A 72 1.02 0.50 -1.03
C ILE A 72 1.07 -0.96 -0.60
N ALA A 73 -0.07 -1.64 -0.68
CA ALA A 73 -0.11 -3.10 -0.71
C ALA A 73 -0.18 -3.60 -2.16
N ARG A 74 -0.93 -2.89 -3.00
CA ARG A 74 -1.01 -3.11 -4.45
C ARG A 74 -1.36 -1.80 -5.16
N ARG A 75 -0.82 -1.55 -6.35
CA ARG A 75 -1.14 -0.35 -7.15
C ARG A 75 -0.84 -0.56 -8.63
N VAL A 76 -1.72 -0.06 -9.51
CA VAL A 76 -1.42 0.08 -10.95
C VAL A 76 -0.42 1.22 -11.14
N LEU A 77 0.60 0.97 -11.95
CA LEU A 77 1.65 1.93 -12.25
C LEU A 77 1.31 2.74 -13.51
N GLU A 78 1.68 4.00 -13.49
CA GLU A 78 1.55 4.93 -14.62
C GLU A 78 2.91 5.33 -15.15
N GLU A 79 3.00 5.76 -16.41
CA GLU A 79 4.25 6.18 -17.03
C GLU A 79 4.98 7.23 -16.16
N GLY A 80 6.24 6.95 -15.83
CA GLY A 80 7.07 7.84 -15.02
C GLY A 80 6.94 7.70 -13.50
N ASP A 81 6.02 6.85 -12.99
CA ASP A 81 5.90 6.55 -11.56
C ASP A 81 7.24 6.10 -10.95
N VAL A 82 7.51 6.57 -9.73
CA VAL A 82 8.68 6.17 -8.95
C VAL A 82 8.25 5.16 -7.88
N VAL A 83 8.72 3.93 -8.02
CA VAL A 83 8.50 2.85 -7.07
C VAL A 83 9.72 2.73 -6.15
N SER A 84 9.51 2.75 -4.84
CA SER A 84 10.55 2.51 -3.84
C SER A 84 10.32 1.17 -3.16
N PHE A 85 11.30 0.29 -3.24
CA PHE A 85 11.35 -0.97 -2.49
C PHE A 85 12.33 -0.78 -1.34
N GLY A 86 11.83 -0.61 -0.12
CA GLY A 86 12.66 -0.05 0.95
C GLY A 86 13.17 1.34 0.58
N ASN A 87 14.50 1.48 0.40
CA ASN A 87 15.19 2.70 -0.04
C ASN A 87 15.59 2.66 -1.52
N ALA A 88 15.54 1.48 -2.16
CA ALA A 88 15.89 1.34 -3.57
C ALA A 88 14.79 1.96 -4.44
N ARG A 89 15.14 2.98 -5.22
CA ARG A 89 14.20 3.70 -6.10
C ARG A 89 14.33 3.23 -7.54
N CYS A 90 13.18 2.98 -8.15
CA CYS A 90 13.05 2.59 -9.53
C CYS A 90 11.98 3.45 -10.20
N ARG A 91 12.15 3.74 -11.49
CA ARG A 91 11.18 4.47 -12.30
C ARG A 91 10.58 3.56 -13.34
N ILE A 92 9.25 3.59 -13.48
CA ILE A 92 8.57 2.86 -14.54
C ILE A 92 8.60 3.67 -15.84
N GLY A 93 8.72 2.98 -16.97
CA GLY A 93 8.64 3.60 -18.28
C GLY A 93 8.14 2.63 -19.36
N GLY A 94 7.81 3.16 -20.53
CA GLY A 94 7.33 2.36 -21.67
C GLY A 94 5.88 1.88 -21.53
N LEU A 95 5.10 2.52 -20.66
CA LEU A 95 3.65 2.36 -20.56
C LEU A 95 2.96 3.32 -21.55
N PRO A 96 1.88 2.89 -22.24
CA PRO A 96 1.14 3.77 -23.15
C PRO A 96 0.50 4.93 -22.38
N SER A 97 0.74 6.17 -22.85
CA SER A 97 0.20 7.42 -22.29
C SER A 97 -1.30 7.61 -22.56
N GLU A 98 -1.87 6.88 -23.51
CA GLU A 98 -3.24 7.00 -23.97
C GLU A 98 -3.95 5.66 -23.76
N GLN A 99 -5.18 5.70 -23.24
CA GLN A 99 -6.06 4.57 -22.89
C GLN A 99 -6.00 4.03 -21.44
N LEU A 100 -5.91 4.92 -20.44
CA LEU A 100 -6.71 4.68 -19.23
C LEU A 100 -8.15 5.08 -19.57
N SER A 101 -8.91 4.18 -20.18
CA SER A 101 -10.36 4.37 -20.26
C SER A 101 -10.91 4.49 -18.83
N PRO A 102 -11.76 5.49 -18.53
CA PRO A 102 -12.44 5.62 -17.22
C PRO A 102 -13.23 4.37 -16.79
N ASP A 103 -13.41 3.42 -17.71
CA ASP A 103 -14.07 2.14 -17.51
C ASP A 103 -13.20 1.11 -16.76
N ILE A 104 -11.86 1.21 -16.79
CA ILE A 104 -10.97 0.37 -15.95
C ILE A 104 -10.76 0.98 -14.58
N GLU A 105 -10.91 2.29 -14.53
CA GLU A 105 -11.27 3.00 -13.34
C GLU A 105 -12.59 2.45 -12.71
N LEU A 106 -13.38 1.58 -13.35
CA LEU A 106 -14.48 0.83 -12.69
C LEU A 106 -14.01 -0.47 -11.97
N ARG A 107 -12.70 -0.79 -12.01
CA ARG A 107 -12.00 -1.61 -11.02
C ARG A 107 -11.21 -0.76 -10.02
N ARG A 108 -11.42 0.56 -10.00
CA ARG A 108 -11.25 1.34 -8.76
C ARG A 108 -11.98 0.55 -7.68
N GLY A 109 -11.39 0.47 -6.49
CA GLY A 109 -12.24 0.49 -5.32
C GLY A 109 -13.05 1.77 -5.41
N ALA A 110 -14.26 1.73 -5.98
CA ALA A 110 -15.32 2.54 -5.45
C ALA A 110 -15.27 2.20 -3.96
N ALA A 111 -14.83 3.15 -3.13
CA ALA A 111 -14.87 2.94 -1.70
C ALA A 111 -16.25 2.35 -1.40
N PRO A 112 -16.33 1.17 -0.77
CA PRO A 112 -17.61 0.53 -0.56
C PRO A 112 -18.51 1.55 0.12
N GLU A 113 -19.81 1.61 -0.21
CA GLU A 113 -20.70 2.57 0.44
C GLU A 113 -20.61 2.40 1.97
N LEU A 114 -20.01 3.40 2.63
CA LEU A 114 -19.78 3.38 4.05
C LEU A 114 -20.87 4.18 4.74
N THR A 115 -21.49 3.56 5.73
CA THR A 115 -22.28 4.29 6.71
C THR A 115 -21.38 5.19 7.54
N ARG A 116 -21.94 6.28 8.13
CA ARG A 116 -21.19 7.15 9.05
C ARG A 116 -20.51 6.36 10.17
N ARG A 117 -21.18 5.33 10.70
CA ARG A 117 -20.63 4.46 11.74
C ARG A 117 -19.47 3.59 11.28
N GLU A 118 -19.49 3.12 10.05
CA GLU A 118 -18.35 2.40 9.48
C GLU A 118 -17.14 3.33 9.30
N LEU A 119 -17.36 4.59 8.90
CA LEU A 119 -16.30 5.59 8.82
C LEU A 119 -15.70 5.95 10.18
N ASP A 120 -16.53 6.09 11.21
CA ASP A 120 -16.08 6.30 12.60
C ASP A 120 -15.18 5.15 13.07
N VAL A 121 -15.59 3.90 12.80
CA VAL A 121 -14.82 2.69 13.14
C VAL A 121 -13.49 2.66 12.40
N LEU A 122 -13.45 3.02 11.11
CA LEU A 122 -12.21 3.08 10.34
C LEU A 122 -11.26 4.17 10.84
N THR A 123 -11.80 5.31 11.24
CA THR A 123 -11.03 6.42 11.81
C THR A 123 -10.39 6.00 13.14
N ALA A 124 -11.19 5.43 14.05
CA ALA A 124 -10.70 4.92 15.33
C ALA A 124 -9.71 3.74 15.16
N LEU A 125 -9.95 2.86 14.19
CA LEU A 125 -9.03 1.76 13.85
C LEU A 125 -7.63 2.26 13.50
N CYS A 126 -7.56 3.34 12.74
CA CYS A 126 -6.30 3.92 12.29
C CYS A 126 -5.67 4.86 13.34
N GLN A 127 -6.41 5.26 14.38
CA GLN A 127 -5.99 6.28 15.35
C GLN A 127 -4.63 5.99 16.04
N PRO A 128 -4.30 4.76 16.48
CA PRO A 128 -2.99 4.48 17.08
C PRO A 128 -1.84 4.57 16.07
N ALA A 129 -2.11 4.25 14.80
CA ALA A 129 -1.17 4.41 13.68
C ALA A 129 -0.95 5.88 13.27
N LEU A 130 -1.57 6.82 14.00
CA LEU A 130 -1.39 8.28 13.88
C LEU A 130 -0.53 8.85 15.02
N SER A 131 -0.01 8.01 15.93
CA SER A 131 0.90 8.41 17.00
C SER A 131 2.36 8.10 16.63
N GLU A 132 3.29 8.83 17.24
CA GLU A 132 4.62 9.26 16.76
C GLU A 132 5.66 8.18 16.33
N GLU A 133 5.31 6.90 16.29
CA GLU A 133 6.23 5.80 15.99
C GLU A 133 5.90 5.12 14.65
N ALA A 134 6.91 4.95 13.80
CA ALA A 134 6.77 4.25 12.53
C ALA A 134 6.30 2.79 12.78
N PHE A 135 5.09 2.48 12.33
CA PHE A 135 4.37 1.20 12.47
C PHE A 135 3.79 0.87 13.86
N VAL A 136 2.86 1.68 14.34
CA VAL A 136 1.93 1.26 15.42
C VAL A 136 0.85 0.33 14.85
N ALA A 137 0.61 -0.80 15.51
CA ALA A 137 -0.48 -1.71 15.17
C ALA A 137 -1.84 -0.97 15.21
N PRO A 138 -2.79 -1.29 14.32
CA PRO A 138 -4.12 -0.67 14.36
C PRO A 138 -4.83 -1.01 15.67
N ALA A 139 -5.76 -0.14 16.07
CA ALA A 139 -6.47 -0.22 17.34
C ALA A 139 -7.08 -1.60 17.60
N THR A 140 -7.13 -1.98 18.88
CA THR A 140 -7.89 -3.16 19.30
C THR A 140 -9.39 -2.91 19.24
N ALA A 141 -10.18 -3.98 19.21
CA ALA A 141 -11.63 -3.84 19.27
C ALA A 141 -12.09 -3.14 20.56
N ARG A 142 -11.32 -3.32 21.65
CA ARG A 142 -11.51 -2.62 22.91
C ARG A 142 -11.22 -1.13 22.79
N ASP A 143 -10.09 -0.75 22.21
CA ASP A 143 -9.72 0.67 22.04
C ASP A 143 -10.76 1.42 21.18
N ILE A 144 -11.22 0.78 20.09
CA ILE A 144 -12.26 1.34 19.22
C ILE A 144 -13.59 1.47 19.98
N ALA A 145 -13.92 0.48 20.81
CA ALA A 145 -15.15 0.49 21.60
C ALA A 145 -15.15 1.60 22.65
N GLU A 146 -14.02 1.79 23.34
CA GLU A 146 -13.79 2.88 24.30
C GLU A 146 -13.88 4.24 23.60
N ALA A 147 -13.21 4.42 22.45
CA ALA A 147 -13.20 5.68 21.71
C ALA A 147 -14.59 6.07 21.15
N LEU A 148 -15.37 5.09 20.69
CA LEU A 148 -16.70 5.33 20.12
C LEU A 148 -17.84 5.22 21.13
N VAL A 149 -17.54 4.89 22.39
CA VAL A 149 -18.50 4.68 23.48
C VAL A 149 -19.57 3.64 23.08
N VAL A 150 -19.10 2.48 22.62
CA VAL A 150 -19.94 1.33 22.20
C VAL A 150 -19.39 0.02 22.78
N THR A 151 -20.06 -1.11 22.53
CA THR A 151 -19.58 -2.42 22.99
C THR A 151 -18.54 -3.03 22.03
N GLU A 152 -17.61 -3.83 22.55
CA GLU A 152 -16.65 -4.58 21.72
C GLU A 152 -17.35 -5.49 20.69
N ALA A 153 -18.51 -6.06 21.05
CA ALA A 153 -19.30 -6.89 20.15
C ALA A 153 -19.81 -6.10 18.94
N ALA A 154 -20.29 -4.87 19.16
CA ALA A 154 -20.70 -3.97 18.08
C ALA A 154 -19.52 -3.65 17.15
N VAL A 155 -18.34 -3.34 17.71
CA VAL A 155 -17.12 -3.11 16.92
C VAL A 155 -16.76 -4.33 16.08
N LYS A 156 -16.78 -5.53 16.65
CA LYS A 156 -16.49 -6.78 15.92
C LYS A 156 -17.47 -6.99 14.76
N GLN A 157 -18.76 -6.68 14.94
CA GLN A 157 -19.77 -6.74 13.87
C GLN A 157 -19.53 -5.70 12.77
N HIS A 158 -19.10 -4.49 13.11
CA HIS A 158 -18.71 -3.49 12.11
C HIS A 158 -17.44 -3.91 11.35
N LEU A 159 -16.43 -4.43 12.04
CA LEU A 159 -15.20 -4.92 11.42
C LEU A 159 -15.46 -6.08 10.46
N LEU A 160 -16.33 -7.03 10.81
CA LEU A 160 -16.72 -8.13 9.92
C LEU A 160 -17.34 -7.63 8.61
N ARG A 161 -18.26 -6.67 8.70
CA ARG A 161 -18.87 -6.02 7.52
C ARG A 161 -17.84 -5.27 6.69
N LEU A 162 -16.93 -4.54 7.35
CA LEU A 162 -15.83 -3.85 6.68
C LEU A 162 -14.90 -4.83 5.96
N TYR A 163 -14.52 -5.96 6.57
CA TYR A 163 -13.71 -6.97 5.87
C TYR A 163 -14.40 -7.51 4.62
N GLN A 164 -15.71 -7.72 4.66
CA GLN A 164 -16.48 -8.15 3.49
C GLN A 164 -16.51 -7.06 2.41
N LYS A 165 -16.84 -5.82 2.80
CA LYS A 165 -16.91 -4.64 1.91
C LYS A 165 -15.59 -4.34 1.21
N PHE A 166 -14.48 -4.43 1.94
CA PHE A 166 -13.12 -4.23 1.43
C PHE A 166 -12.48 -5.52 0.88
N ARG A 167 -13.21 -6.64 0.88
CA ARG A 167 -12.76 -7.95 0.39
C ARG A 167 -11.44 -8.41 1.03
N ILE A 168 -11.28 -8.18 2.34
CA ILE A 168 -10.10 -8.59 3.12
C ILE A 168 -10.22 -10.07 3.50
N PRO A 169 -9.36 -10.96 2.95
CA PRO A 169 -9.46 -12.39 3.18
C PRO A 169 -9.14 -12.75 4.64
N GLU A 170 -9.56 -13.94 5.07
CA GLU A 170 -9.30 -14.45 6.41
C GLU A 170 -7.81 -14.63 6.70
N GLY A 171 -7.44 -14.89 7.96
CA GLY A 171 -6.06 -15.16 8.36
C GLY A 171 -5.44 -14.12 9.30
N GLN A 172 -4.11 -14.15 9.41
CA GLN A 172 -3.36 -13.29 10.33
C GLN A 172 -3.40 -11.82 9.84
N ASN A 173 -3.28 -10.87 10.77
CA ASN A 173 -3.15 -9.44 10.49
C ASN A 173 -4.29 -8.79 9.66
N ARG A 174 -5.52 -9.33 9.70
CA ARG A 174 -6.68 -8.78 8.97
C ARG A 174 -6.94 -7.30 9.25
N ARG A 175 -6.79 -6.87 10.52
CA ARG A 175 -6.95 -5.46 10.91
C ARG A 175 -5.93 -4.55 10.25
N THR A 176 -4.67 -4.98 10.22
CA THR A 176 -3.58 -4.24 9.56
C THR A 176 -3.82 -4.13 8.06
N ARG A 177 -4.28 -5.22 7.41
CA ARG A 177 -4.64 -5.21 6.00
C ARG A 177 -5.79 -4.24 5.69
N LEU A 178 -6.82 -4.21 6.54
CA LEU A 178 -7.92 -3.26 6.41
C LEU A 178 -7.46 -1.81 6.58
N ALA A 179 -6.65 -1.52 7.61
CA ALA A 179 -6.12 -0.18 7.85
C ALA A 179 -5.27 0.32 6.65
N ASN A 180 -4.40 -0.54 6.12
CA ASN A 180 -3.60 -0.21 4.94
C ASN A 180 -4.46 0.07 3.70
N GLU A 181 -5.49 -0.73 3.44
CA GLU A 181 -6.39 -0.54 2.30
C GLU A 181 -7.16 0.80 2.42
N VAL A 182 -7.61 1.14 3.62
CA VAL A 182 -8.37 2.37 3.91
C VAL A 182 -7.50 3.62 3.75
N VAL A 183 -6.24 3.56 4.19
CA VAL A 183 -5.25 4.63 3.97
C VAL A 183 -4.90 4.74 2.48
N ALA A 184 -4.71 3.62 1.79
CA ALA A 184 -4.41 3.60 0.35
C ALA A 184 -5.54 4.22 -0.49
N LEU A 185 -6.80 4.01 -0.08
CA LEU A 185 -7.98 4.61 -0.70
C LEU A 185 -8.21 6.09 -0.29
N GLY A 186 -7.41 6.62 0.64
CA GLY A 186 -7.52 8.01 1.11
C GLY A 186 -8.76 8.30 1.96
N LEU A 187 -9.44 7.26 2.46
CA LEU A 187 -10.64 7.36 3.29
C LEU A 187 -10.35 7.87 4.70
N VAL A 188 -9.15 7.58 5.20
CA VAL A 188 -8.61 8.12 6.45
C VAL A 188 -7.25 8.72 6.14
N ARG A 189 -7.04 9.98 6.51
CA ARG A 189 -5.79 10.70 6.25
C ARG A 189 -4.90 10.64 7.49
N PRO A 190 -3.62 10.22 7.36
CA PRO A 190 -2.63 10.50 8.38
C PRO A 190 -2.48 12.01 8.57
N MET A 191 -2.57 12.49 9.81
CA MET A 191 -2.28 13.90 10.10
C MET A 191 -0.82 14.20 9.71
N PRO A 192 -0.54 15.30 9.00
CA PRO A 192 0.83 15.68 8.71
C PRO A 192 1.59 15.95 10.01
N VAL A 193 2.82 15.43 10.08
CA VAL A 193 3.81 15.78 11.11
C VAL A 193 4.01 17.31 11.13
N THR A 194 3.39 18.00 12.08
CA THR A 194 3.80 19.35 12.45
C THR A 194 5.11 19.21 13.22
N GLY A 195 6.23 19.42 12.53
CA GLY A 195 7.55 19.41 13.13
C GLY A 195 7.66 20.38 14.30
N SER A 196 8.14 19.85 15.42
CA SER A 196 8.92 20.51 16.48
C SER A 196 8.97 22.05 16.43
N SER A 197 8.14 22.69 17.26
CA SER A 197 8.53 23.99 17.80
C SER A 197 9.62 23.75 18.83
N ARG A 198 10.86 24.09 18.45
CA ARG A 198 11.94 24.39 19.39
C ARG A 198 11.39 25.17 20.58
N ARG A 199 11.59 24.67 21.79
CA ARG A 199 11.74 25.54 22.96
C ARG A 199 13.21 25.53 23.33
N ALA A 200 13.88 26.61 22.92
CA ALA A 200 15.05 27.09 23.61
C ALA A 200 14.60 27.56 25.00
N SER A 201 15.27 27.07 26.03
CA SER A 201 15.52 27.73 27.32
C SER A 201 16.64 26.95 28.00
#